data_AF-A0A917LT43-F1
#
_entry.id   AF-A0A917LT43-F1
#
_cell.length_a   1.000
_cell.length_b   1.000
_cell.length_c   1.000
_cell.angle_alpha   90.00
_cell.angle_beta   90.00
_cell.angle_gamma   90.00
#
_symmetry.space_group_name_H-M   'P 1'
#
loop_
_entity.id
_entity.type
_entity.pdbx_description
1 polymer ?
#
loop_
_entity_poly.entity_id
_entity_poly.type
_entity_poly.pdbx_seq_one_letter_code
_entity_poly.pdbx_strand_id
1 'polypeptide(L)'
;MEPLLIYKALSNETRLQILEWLRDPQKHLGELAENFELPLKCDPNNGVCVGYIQEKSGLAQSVISSYLKTLQKAGLLESQRVGQWTYYRRNEETIRLFSEYVSRQL
;
A
#
# COMPACT_ATOMS: atom_id res chain seq x y z
N MET A 1 3.55 -13.60 11.28
CA MET A 1 3.84 -13.37 9.84
C MET A 1 3.74 -14.72 9.15
N GLU A 2 3.00 -14.81 8.05
CA GLU A 2 2.74 -16.05 7.30
C GLU A 2 3.45 -15.97 5.93
N PRO A 3 4.65 -16.57 5.74
CA PRO A 3 5.47 -16.36 4.54
C PRO A 3 4.75 -16.71 3.22
N LEU A 4 3.97 -17.80 3.19
CA LEU A 4 3.22 -18.20 2.00
C LEU A 4 2.17 -17.18 1.57
N LEU A 5 1.53 -16.50 2.52
CA LEU A 5 0.59 -15.42 2.22
C LEU A 5 1.32 -14.19 1.65
N ILE A 6 2.51 -13.89 2.17
CA ILE A 6 3.35 -12.82 1.65
C ILE A 6 3.82 -13.13 0.21
N TYR A 7 4.32 -14.33 -0.06
CA TYR A 7 4.70 -14.72 -1.43
C TYR A 7 3.53 -14.59 -2.41
N LYS A 8 2.35 -15.12 -2.05
CA LYS A 8 1.13 -14.98 -2.85
C LYS A 8 0.67 -13.53 -3.00
N ALA A 9 0.95 -12.66 -2.02
CA ALA A 9 0.65 -11.24 -2.09
C ALA A 9 1.60 -10.49 -3.03
N LEU A 10 2.89 -10.84 -3.02
CA LEU A 10 3.93 -10.21 -3.83
C LEU A 10 3.98 -10.73 -5.28
N SER A 11 3.39 -11.90 -5.58
CA SER A 11 3.39 -12.51 -6.92
C SER A 11 2.43 -11.84 -7.94
N ASN A 12 2.29 -10.51 -7.88
CA ASN A 12 1.50 -9.72 -8.82
C ASN A 12 2.11 -8.32 -8.92
N GLU A 13 2.30 -7.86 -10.15
CA GLU A 13 2.99 -6.62 -10.46
C GLU A 13 2.34 -5.39 -9.82
N THR A 14 1.03 -5.20 -9.95
CA THR A 14 0.34 -4.03 -9.38
C THR A 14 0.45 -4.00 -7.86
N ARG A 15 0.39 -5.14 -7.18
CA ARG A 15 0.57 -5.21 -5.71
C ARG A 15 1.99 -4.80 -5.29
N LEU A 16 3.00 -5.14 -6.09
CA LEU A 16 4.38 -4.67 -5.86
C LEU A 16 4.50 -3.17 -6.09
N GLN A 17 3.93 -2.65 -7.18
CA GLN A 17 3.91 -1.22 -7.47
C GLN A 17 3.22 -0.43 -6.34
N ILE A 18 2.12 -0.93 -5.77
CA ILE A 18 1.47 -0.32 -4.61
C ILE A 18 2.45 -0.20 -3.44
N LEU A 19 3.21 -1.26 -3.12
CA LEU A 19 4.22 -1.22 -2.05
C LEU A 19 5.37 -0.26 -2.35
N GLU A 20 5.71 -0.06 -3.62
CA GLU A 20 6.70 0.92 -4.05
C GLU A 20 6.18 2.34 -3.89
N TRP A 21 4.97 2.62 -4.37
CA TRP A 21 4.35 3.95 -4.23
C TRP A 21 4.17 4.35 -2.77
N LEU A 22 3.82 3.39 -1.91
CA LEU A 22 3.67 3.62 -0.48
C LEU A 22 5.01 3.74 0.28
N ARG A 23 6.15 3.41 -0.35
CA ARG A 23 7.48 3.62 0.24
C ARG A 23 7.85 5.11 0.25
N ASP A 24 7.53 5.81 -0.83
CA ASP A 24 7.75 7.25 -0.96
C ASP A 24 6.53 7.91 -1.63
N PRO A 25 5.44 8.12 -0.86
CA PRO A 25 4.21 8.67 -1.42
C PRO A 25 4.39 10.05 -2.06
N GLN A 26 5.29 10.89 -1.54
CA GLN A 26 5.49 12.23 -2.09
C GLN A 26 6.09 12.16 -3.48
N LYS A 27 7.14 11.36 -3.68
CA LYS A 27 7.75 11.15 -5.00
C LYS A 27 6.79 10.51 -6.00
N HIS A 28 5.93 9.61 -5.53
CA HIS A 28 5.10 8.80 -6.42
C HIS A 28 3.70 9.38 -6.67
N LEU A 29 3.13 10.14 -5.76
CA LEU A 29 1.75 10.64 -5.81
C LEU A 29 1.67 12.16 -5.73
N GLY A 30 2.81 12.86 -5.62
CA GLY A 30 2.87 14.32 -5.48
C GLY A 30 2.19 15.07 -6.63
N GLU A 31 2.43 14.68 -7.89
CA GLU A 31 1.79 15.35 -9.05
C GLU A 31 0.27 15.10 -9.14
N LEU A 32 -0.20 13.95 -8.63
CA LEU A 32 -1.63 13.63 -8.54
C LEU A 32 -2.32 14.46 -7.48
N ALA A 33 -1.61 14.84 -6.42
CA ALA A 33 -2.11 15.65 -5.32
C ALA A 33 -2.60 17.03 -5.75
N GLU A 34 -1.91 17.62 -6.71
CA GLU A 34 -2.16 18.99 -7.16
C GLU A 34 -3.42 19.08 -8.02
N ASN A 35 -3.84 17.96 -8.62
CA ASN A 35 -4.93 17.89 -9.59
C ASN A 35 -6.21 17.22 -9.04
N PHE A 36 -6.18 16.69 -7.81
CA PHE A 36 -7.31 15.96 -7.23
C PHE A 36 -8.03 16.81 -6.16
N GLU A 37 -9.36 16.95 -6.26
CA GLU A 37 -10.18 17.68 -5.27
C GLU A 37 -10.30 16.96 -3.91
N LEU A 38 -9.73 15.76 -3.77
CA LEU A 38 -9.57 15.17 -2.44
C LEU A 38 -8.42 15.86 -1.76
N PRO A 39 -8.55 16.30 -0.49
CA PRO A 39 -7.41 16.82 0.24
C PRO A 39 -6.27 15.80 0.14
N LEU A 40 -5.10 16.23 -0.34
CA LEU A 40 -3.87 15.52 -0.05
C LEU A 40 -3.59 15.69 1.45
N LYS A 41 -4.47 15.14 2.29
CA LYS A 41 -4.21 15.01 3.71
C LYS A 41 -3.28 13.81 3.90
N CYS A 42 -2.08 13.96 3.36
CA CYS A 42 -0.87 13.62 4.09
C CYS A 42 -0.84 14.66 5.23
N ASP A 43 -1.14 14.39 6.50
CA ASP A 43 -0.42 13.49 7.41
C ASP A 43 -1.11 13.46 8.83
N PRO A 44 -0.70 12.62 9.82
CA PRO A 44 0.59 12.74 10.57
C PRO A 44 1.45 11.46 10.73
N ASN A 45 1.10 10.32 10.10
CA ASN A 45 1.84 9.04 10.23
C ASN A 45 2.07 8.29 8.90
N ASN A 46 2.14 8.99 7.75
CA ASN A 46 2.61 8.46 6.44
C ASN A 46 1.64 7.54 5.63
N GLY A 47 0.31 7.72 5.72
CA GLY A 47 -0.68 6.90 4.97
C GLY A 47 -1.26 7.56 3.70
N VAL A 48 -1.64 6.74 2.70
CA VAL A 48 -2.25 7.18 1.42
C VAL A 48 -3.69 6.68 1.29
N CYS A 49 -4.61 7.54 0.87
CA CYS A 49 -6.02 7.16 0.64
C CYS A 49 -6.18 6.24 -0.58
N VAL A 50 -7.13 5.30 -0.50
CA VAL A 50 -7.47 4.38 -1.60
C VAL A 50 -7.72 5.08 -2.95
N GLY A 51 -8.31 6.28 -2.94
CA GLY A 51 -8.61 7.03 -4.16
C GLY A 51 -7.35 7.43 -4.93
N TYR A 52 -6.28 7.85 -4.24
CA TYR A 52 -5.00 8.17 -4.87
C TYR A 52 -4.33 6.96 -5.50
N ILE A 53 -4.41 5.81 -4.82
CA ILE A 53 -3.86 4.54 -5.32
C ILE A 53 -4.64 4.08 -6.56
N GLN A 54 -5.97 4.24 -6.53
CA GLN A 54 -6.85 3.96 -7.66
C GLN A 54 -6.48 4.82 -8.87
N GLU A 55 -6.45 6.13 -8.70
CA GLU A 55 -6.15 7.07 -9.77
C GLU A 55 -4.79 6.75 -10.41
N LYS A 56 -3.76 6.58 -9.57
CA LYS A 56 -2.43 6.22 -10.05
C LYS A 56 -2.38 4.89 -10.81
N SER A 57 -3.16 3.91 -10.37
CA SER A 57 -3.19 2.59 -11.01
C SER A 57 -3.95 2.55 -12.33
N GLY A 58 -4.87 3.49 -12.58
CA GLY A 58 -5.82 3.44 -13.70
C GLY A 58 -6.82 2.27 -13.63
N LEU A 59 -6.87 1.52 -12.53
CA LEU A 59 -7.76 0.38 -12.34
C LEU A 59 -9.04 0.78 -11.61
N ALA A 60 -10.07 -0.05 -11.76
CA ALA A 60 -11.32 0.13 -11.03
C ALA A 60 -11.10 0.05 -9.51
N GLN A 61 -11.84 0.87 -8.75
CA GLN A 61 -11.76 0.93 -7.28
C GLN A 61 -11.94 -0.42 -6.59
N SER A 62 -12.81 -1.29 -7.11
CA SER A 62 -13.05 -2.63 -6.57
C SER A 62 -11.83 -3.53 -6.67
N VAL A 63 -11.07 -3.43 -7.77
CA VAL A 63 -9.82 -4.18 -8.00
C VAL A 63 -8.76 -3.72 -7.01
N ILE A 64 -8.55 -2.40 -6.89
CA ILE A 64 -7.57 -1.83 -5.97
C ILE A 64 -7.92 -2.11 -4.52
N SER A 65 -9.19 -2.00 -4.15
CA SER A 65 -9.66 -2.37 -2.81
C SER A 65 -9.39 -3.84 -2.49
N SER A 66 -9.55 -4.73 -3.47
CA SER A 66 -9.22 -6.16 -3.32
C SER A 66 -7.72 -6.36 -3.10
N TYR A 67 -6.88 -5.70 -3.91
CA TYR A 67 -5.41 -5.78 -3.79
C TYR A 67 -4.90 -5.27 -2.45
N LEU A 68 -5.41 -4.12 -1.99
CA LEU A 68 -5.06 -3.55 -0.69
C LEU A 68 -5.48 -4.48 0.45
N LYS A 69 -6.66 -5.10 0.38
CA LYS A 69 -7.09 -6.12 1.35
C LYS A 69 -6.17 -7.34 1.32
N THR A 70 -5.73 -7.80 0.15
CA THR A 70 -4.78 -8.92 0.07
C THR A 70 -3.44 -8.59 0.71
N LEU A 71 -2.89 -7.41 0.44
CA LEU A 71 -1.62 -6.96 1.02
C LEU A 71 -1.73 -6.74 2.53
N GLN A 72 -2.84 -6.18 3.00
CA GLN A 72 -3.15 -6.04 4.42
C GLN A 72 -3.29 -7.40 5.12
N LYS A 73 -4.02 -8.36 4.53
CA LYS A 73 -4.14 -9.72 5.07
C LYS A 73 -2.79 -10.45 5.17
N ALA A 74 -1.87 -10.15 4.26
CA ALA A 74 -0.50 -10.66 4.31
C ALA A 74 0.38 -9.94 5.36
N GLY A 75 -0.13 -8.89 6.01
CA GLY A 75 0.60 -8.08 6.99
C GLY A 75 1.55 -7.07 6.38
N LEU A 76 1.57 -6.89 5.05
CA LEU A 76 2.47 -5.95 4.37
C LEU A 76 1.99 -4.50 4.46
N LEU A 77 0.69 -4.30 4.69
CA LEU A 77 0.08 -2.99 4.86
C LEU A 77 -0.68 -2.88 6.18
N GLU A 78 -0.73 -1.66 6.70
CA GLU A 78 -1.65 -1.24 7.74
C GLU A 78 -2.71 -0.31 7.15
N SER A 79 -3.90 -0.33 7.74
CA SER A 79 -5.01 0.52 7.32
C SER A 79 -5.56 1.33 8.48
N GLN A 80 -5.84 2.61 8.27
CA GLN A 80 -6.52 3.46 9.23
C GLN A 80 -7.72 4.14 8.59
N ARG A 81 -8.88 4.09 9.28
CA ARG A 81 -10.08 4.81 8.85
C ARG A 81 -10.13 6.18 9.51
N VAL A 82 -10.29 7.22 8.70
CA VAL A 82 -10.44 8.61 9.15
C VAL A 82 -11.68 9.20 8.46
N GLY A 83 -12.76 9.36 9.21
CA GLY A 83 -14.07 9.73 8.67
C GLY A 83 -14.58 8.71 7.66
N GLN A 84 -14.85 9.17 6.43
CA GLN A 84 -15.31 8.32 5.33
C GLN A 84 -14.19 7.63 4.54
N TRP A 85 -12.93 8.00 4.79
CA TRP A 85 -11.79 7.55 4.00
C TRP A 85 -10.96 6.49 4.73
N THR A 86 -10.39 5.55 3.98
CA THR A 86 -9.43 4.56 4.49
C THR A 86 -8.06 4.83 3.88
N TYR A 87 -7.07 4.95 4.75
CA TYR A 87 -5.68 5.21 4.41
C TYR A 87 -4.87 3.93 4.61
N TYR A 88 -3.92 3.69 3.71
CA TYR A 88 -3.01 2.56 3.75
C TYR A 88 -1.56 3.04 3.86
N ARG A 89 -0.76 2.34 4.65
CA ARG A 89 0.70 2.54 4.75
C ARG A 89 1.41 1.21 4.80
N ARG A 90 2.70 1.21 4.48
CA ARG A 90 3.56 0.01 4.61
C ARG A 90 3.72 -0.37 6.08
N ASN A 91 3.62 -1.66 6.36
CA ASN A 91 4.05 -2.22 7.63
C ASN A 91 5.55 -2.54 7.55
N GLU A 92 6.40 -1.56 7.86
CA GLU A 92 7.85 -1.73 7.74
C GLU A 92 8.41 -2.82 8.68
N GLU A 93 7.76 -3.06 9.83
CA GLU A 93 8.15 -4.14 10.73
C GLU A 93 8.00 -5.51 10.06
N THR A 94 6.83 -5.79 9.49
CA THR A 94 6.56 -7.06 8.80
C THR A 94 7.43 -7.21 7.55
N ILE A 95 7.64 -6.12 6.81
CA ILE A 95 8.53 -6.11 5.63
C ILE A 95 9.97 -6.43 6.03
N ARG A 96 10.49 -5.82 7.11
CA ARG A 96 11.83 -6.11 7.64
C ARG A 96 11.96 -7.56 8.07
N LEU A 97 11.01 -8.06 8.88
CA LEU A 97 11.00 -9.45 9.34
C LEU A 97 10.96 -10.43 8.16
N PHE A 98 10.18 -10.13 7.12
CA PHE A 98 10.13 -10.98 5.92
C PHE A 98 11.43 -10.93 5.13
N SER A 99 12.06 -9.76 4.98
CA SER A 99 13.37 -9.64 4.34
C SER A 99 14.44 -10.46 5.07
N GLU A 100 14.49 -10.38 6.41
CA GLU A 100 15.40 -11.19 7.21
C GLU A 100 15.12 -12.68 7.10
N TYR A 101 13.85 -13.08 7.05
CA TYR A 101 13.45 -14.47 6.83
C TYR A 101 13.95 -15.00 5.48
N VAL A 102 13.74 -14.24 4.40
CA VAL A 102 14.20 -14.59 3.06
C VAL A 102 15.72 -14.73 3.04
N SER A 103 16.47 -13.73 3.53
CA SER A 103 17.95 -13.76 3.56
C SER A 103 18.55 -14.89 4.39
N ARG A 104 17.80 -15.49 5.33
CA ARG A 104 18.28 -16.59 6.18
C ARG A 104 17.91 -17.98 5.65
N GLN A 105 16.84 -18.08 4.86
CA GLN A 105 16.26 -19.37 4.44
C GLN A 105 16.48 -19.66 2.95
N LEU A 106 16.82 -18.63 2.17
CA LEU A 106 17.18 -18.69 0.75
C LEU A 106 18.56 -18.07 0.55
#